data_AF-A0A7Z8P2J3-F1
#
_entry.id   AF-A0A7Z8P2J3-F1
#
_cell.length_a   1.000
_cell.length_b   1.000
_cell.length_c   1.000
_cell.angle_alpha   90.00
_cell.angle_beta   90.00
_cell.angle_gamma   90.00
#
_symmetry.space_group_name_H-M   'P 1'
#
loop_
_entity.id
_entity.type
_entity.pdbx_description
1 polymer ?
#
loop_
_entity_poly.entity_id
_entity_poly.type
_entity_poly.pdbx_seq_one_letter_code
_entity_poly.pdbx_strand_id
1 'polypeptide(L)'
;MVRIFKKQDAEKKDLPHDGKVQLADASRRLGFEVGYHRHSEIGWVREKLVQLYSYADQYGLRDFVKEYYDNGKEEGSKAKDRDTKSGLSRMGSSKVEPEAPANITIERTTAESTVSNIKSGYNNVDYSFSGSSDMTSQPTLVDLPGNVERAKVVERPSFLEGPKHLTPKKK
;
A
#
# COMPACT_ATOMS: atom_id res chain seq x y z
N MET A 1 4.63 -57.47 31.48
CA MET A 1 3.50 -56.63 31.94
C MET A 1 3.88 -55.16 31.68
N VAL A 2 3.61 -54.61 30.49
CA VAL A 2 4.00 -53.24 30.15
C VAL A 2 2.74 -52.37 30.16
N ARG A 3 2.73 -51.35 31.01
CA ARG A 3 1.60 -50.45 31.21
C ARG A 3 1.43 -49.59 29.96
N ILE A 4 0.33 -49.83 29.26
CA ILE A 4 -0.15 -49.02 28.13
C ILE A 4 -0.67 -47.72 28.73
N PHE A 5 0.01 -46.60 28.45
CA PHE A 5 -0.50 -45.27 28.77
C PHE A 5 -1.73 -45.01 27.91
N LYS A 6 -2.91 -45.12 28.53
CA LYS A 6 -4.17 -44.68 27.95
C LYS A 6 -4.17 -43.16 27.94
N LYS A 7 -3.74 -42.58 26.81
CA LYS A 7 -3.86 -41.14 26.54
C LYS A 7 -5.33 -40.79 26.71
N GLN A 8 -5.63 -39.98 27.72
CA GLN A 8 -6.99 -39.48 27.90
C GLN A 8 -7.32 -38.63 26.69
N ASP A 9 -8.31 -39.07 25.92
CA ASP A 9 -8.95 -38.26 24.89
C ASP A 9 -9.53 -37.04 25.60
N ALA A 10 -8.83 -35.91 25.46
CA ALA A 10 -9.29 -34.63 25.97
C ALA A 10 -10.68 -34.38 25.39
N GLU A 11 -11.67 -34.28 26.27
CA GLU A 11 -13.05 -33.95 25.95
C GLU A 11 -13.05 -32.71 25.05
N LYS A 12 -13.38 -32.92 23.77
CA LYS A 12 -13.46 -31.85 22.78
C LYS A 12 -14.61 -30.95 23.19
N LYS A 13 -14.31 -29.85 23.88
CA LYS A 13 -15.26 -28.77 24.06
C LYS A 13 -15.55 -28.23 22.68
N ASP A 14 -16.71 -28.54 22.13
CA ASP A 14 -17.14 -27.97 20.87
C ASP A 14 -17.32 -26.46 21.06
N LEU A 15 -16.54 -25.66 20.31
CA LEU A 15 -16.78 -24.22 20.24
C LEU A 15 -18.23 -23.97 19.77
N PRO A 16 -18.86 -22.89 20.27
CA PRO A 16 -19.99 -22.26 19.60
C PRO A 16 -19.66 -22.06 18.12
N HIS A 17 -20.63 -22.34 17.24
CA HIS A 17 -20.44 -22.26 15.78
C HIS A 17 -19.83 -20.92 15.34
N ASP A 18 -20.23 -19.84 16.00
CA ASP A 18 -19.74 -18.48 15.75
C ASP A 18 -18.22 -18.32 15.98
N GLY A 19 -17.67 -18.95 17.02
CA GLY A 19 -16.24 -18.91 17.31
C GLY A 19 -15.39 -19.67 16.28
N LYS A 20 -15.94 -20.74 15.67
CA LYS A 20 -15.27 -21.48 14.58
C LYS A 20 -15.18 -20.63 13.31
N VAL A 21 -16.23 -19.86 13.01
CA VAL A 21 -16.27 -18.96 11.84
C VAL A 21 -15.27 -17.82 11.98
N GLN A 22 -15.24 -17.15 13.15
CA GLN A 22 -14.28 -16.07 13.39
C GLN A 22 -12.82 -16.54 13.30
N LEU A 23 -12.53 -17.73 13.82
CA LEU A 23 -11.19 -18.30 13.74
C LEU A 23 -10.81 -18.67 12.31
N ALA A 24 -11.74 -19.21 11.53
CA ALA A 24 -11.56 -19.48 10.10
C ALA A 24 -11.29 -18.18 9.32
N ASP A 25 -12.06 -17.13 9.60
CA ASP A 25 -11.94 -15.85 8.91
C ASP A 25 -10.61 -15.14 9.27
N ALA A 26 -10.24 -15.12 10.55
CA ALA A 26 -8.97 -14.57 11.01
C ALA A 26 -7.76 -15.32 10.42
N SER A 27 -7.80 -16.65 10.37
CA SER A 27 -6.71 -17.46 9.80
C SER A 27 -6.58 -17.27 8.29
N ARG A 28 -7.71 -17.26 7.57
CA ARG A 28 -7.73 -16.99 6.13
C ARG A 28 -7.24 -15.58 5.81
N ARG A 29 -7.67 -14.56 6.57
CA ARG A 29 -7.25 -13.17 6.38
C ARG A 29 -5.75 -13.01 6.58
N LEU A 30 -5.20 -13.57 7.66
CA LEU A 30 -3.76 -13.56 7.91
C LEU A 30 -3.00 -14.26 6.77
N GLY A 31 -3.47 -15.44 6.35
CA GLY A 31 -2.91 -16.16 5.21
C GLY A 31 -2.91 -15.31 3.94
N PHE A 32 -4.03 -14.69 3.62
CA PHE A 32 -4.19 -13.82 2.45
C PHE A 32 -3.20 -12.66 2.45
N GLU A 33 -3.06 -11.96 3.57
CA GLU A 33 -2.09 -10.85 3.69
C GLU A 33 -0.66 -11.33 3.47
N VAL A 34 -0.28 -12.46 4.06
CA VAL A 34 1.04 -13.08 3.89
C VAL A 34 1.29 -13.46 2.43
N GLY A 35 0.32 -14.11 1.79
CA GLY A 35 0.40 -14.54 0.40
C GLY A 35 0.45 -13.38 -0.59
N TYR A 36 -0.40 -12.37 -0.39
CA TYR A 36 -0.49 -11.20 -1.25
C TYR A 36 0.77 -10.33 -1.12
N HIS A 37 1.19 -9.98 0.09
CA HIS A 37 2.33 -9.09 0.25
C HIS A 37 3.69 -9.82 0.23
N ARG A 38 3.69 -11.16 0.21
CA ARG A 38 4.89 -12.01 0.37
C ARG A 38 5.66 -11.66 1.65
N HIS A 39 4.94 -11.45 2.74
CA HIS A 39 5.57 -11.23 4.04
C HIS A 39 6.39 -12.45 4.45
N SER A 40 7.54 -12.20 5.08
CA SER A 40 8.27 -13.26 5.77
C SER A 40 7.46 -13.70 6.98
N GLU A 41 7.35 -15.01 7.22
CA GLU A 41 6.63 -15.59 8.36
C GLU A 41 7.39 -15.40 9.70
N ILE A 42 8.23 -14.37 9.78
CA ILE A 42 9.06 -14.02 10.91
C ILE A 42 8.53 -12.71 11.50
N GLY A 43 8.50 -12.62 12.84
CA GLY A 43 8.02 -11.44 13.57
C GLY A 43 6.50 -11.46 13.77
N TRP A 44 5.82 -10.38 13.37
CA TRP A 44 4.41 -10.17 13.67
C TRP A 44 3.49 -11.28 13.12
N VAL A 45 3.82 -11.85 11.95
CA VAL A 45 3.07 -12.97 11.37
C VAL A 45 3.13 -14.17 12.32
N ARG A 46 4.34 -14.52 12.81
CA ARG A 46 4.54 -15.61 13.76
C ARG A 46 3.81 -15.35 15.07
N GLU A 47 3.87 -14.14 15.60
CA GLU A 47 3.15 -13.76 16.82
C GLU A 47 1.64 -13.97 16.68
N LYS A 48 1.06 -13.50 15.56
CA LYS A 48 -0.36 -13.73 15.25
C LYS A 48 -0.70 -15.20 15.06
N LEU A 49 0.13 -15.95 14.35
CA LEU A 49 -0.07 -17.38 14.10
C LEU A 49 -0.01 -18.19 15.41
N VAL A 50 0.91 -17.85 16.31
CA VAL A 50 0.99 -18.43 17.65
C VAL A 50 -0.27 -18.09 18.47
N GLN A 51 -0.77 -16.86 18.41
CA GLN A 51 -2.04 -16.50 19.06
C GLN A 51 -3.20 -17.34 18.52
N LEU A 52 -3.34 -17.48 17.20
CA LEU A 52 -4.39 -18.30 16.60
C LEU A 52 -4.26 -19.78 16.99
N TYR A 53 -3.05 -20.35 16.99
CA TYR A 53 -2.85 -21.73 17.42
C TYR A 53 -3.11 -21.92 18.90
N SER A 54 -2.74 -20.97 19.76
CA SER A 54 -3.04 -21.06 21.19
C SER A 54 -4.54 -21.08 21.47
N TYR A 55 -5.32 -20.34 20.67
CA TYR A 55 -6.78 -20.37 20.74
C TYR A 55 -7.34 -21.68 20.18
N ALA A 56 -6.81 -22.16 19.05
CA ALA A 56 -7.25 -23.41 18.43
C ALA A 56 -6.92 -24.65 19.26
N ASP A 57 -5.78 -24.67 19.95
CA ASP A 57 -5.32 -25.79 20.78
C ASP A 57 -6.24 -26.04 21.98
N GLN A 58 -6.87 -25.00 22.52
CA GLN A 58 -7.86 -25.13 23.60
C GLN A 58 -9.07 -25.99 23.19
N TYR A 59 -9.32 -26.11 21.89
CA TYR A 59 -10.47 -26.81 21.36
C TYR A 59 -10.10 -27.97 20.41
N GLY A 60 -8.80 -28.18 20.15
CA GLY A 60 -8.31 -29.18 19.21
C GLY A 60 -8.59 -28.87 17.74
N LEU A 61 -8.72 -27.59 17.37
CA LEU A 61 -8.94 -27.12 15.98
C LEU A 61 -7.65 -26.65 15.29
N ARG A 62 -6.50 -27.11 15.76
CA ARG A 62 -5.20 -26.67 15.25
C ARG A 62 -5.02 -26.94 13.75
N ASP A 63 -5.43 -28.13 13.30
CA ASP A 63 -5.35 -28.52 11.88
C ASP A 63 -6.28 -27.67 11.02
N PHE A 64 -7.47 -27.36 11.52
CA PHE A 64 -8.43 -26.48 10.84
C PHE A 64 -7.83 -25.09 10.61
N VAL A 65 -7.23 -24.46 11.63
CA VAL A 65 -6.56 -23.16 11.45
C VAL A 65 -5.45 -23.21 10.42
N LYS A 66 -4.67 -24.30 10.43
CA LYS A 66 -3.57 -24.47 9.48
C LYS A 66 -4.09 -24.55 8.04
N GLU A 67 -5.14 -25.32 7.78
CA GLU A 67 -5.73 -25.44 6.44
C GLU A 67 -6.26 -24.10 5.92
N TYR A 68 -6.99 -23.35 6.76
CA TYR A 68 -7.52 -22.04 6.35
C TYR A 68 -6.43 -20.99 6.13
N TYR A 69 -5.36 -21.03 6.92
CA TYR A 69 -4.19 -20.19 6.70
C TYR A 69 -3.49 -20.52 5.38
N ASP A 70 -3.21 -21.80 5.11
CA ASP A 70 -2.55 -22.25 3.89
C ASP A 70 -3.39 -21.90 2.65
N ASN A 71 -4.71 -22.11 2.71
CA ASN A 71 -5.64 -21.73 1.66
C ASN A 71 -5.68 -20.20 1.44
N GLY A 72 -5.76 -19.42 2.53
CA GLY A 72 -5.68 -17.96 2.45
C GLY A 72 -4.38 -17.49 1.79
N LYS A 73 -3.25 -18.13 2.12
CA LYS A 73 -1.94 -17.81 1.54
C LYS A 73 -1.86 -18.10 0.05
N GLU A 74 -2.39 -19.23 -0.39
CA GLU A 74 -2.49 -19.56 -1.81
C GLU A 74 -3.41 -18.58 -2.56
N GLU A 75 -4.55 -18.24 -1.98
CA GLU A 75 -5.50 -17.27 -2.53
C GLU A 75 -4.87 -15.88 -2.67
N GLY A 76 -4.16 -15.40 -1.64
CA GLY A 76 -3.44 -14.13 -1.66
C GLY A 76 -2.36 -14.09 -2.72
N SER A 77 -1.59 -15.17 -2.88
CA SER A 77 -0.58 -15.27 -3.96
C SER A 77 -1.23 -15.23 -5.34
N LYS A 78 -2.31 -16.00 -5.55
CA LYS A 78 -3.06 -16.01 -6.82
C LYS A 78 -3.72 -14.67 -7.11
N ALA A 79 -4.18 -13.94 -6.09
CA ALA A 79 -4.74 -12.60 -6.26
C ALA A 79 -3.66 -11.63 -6.74
N LYS A 80 -2.48 -11.62 -6.12
CA LYS A 80 -1.35 -10.82 -6.58
C LYS A 80 -0.90 -11.17 -8.00
N ASP A 81 -0.86 -12.46 -8.34
CA ASP A 81 -0.48 -12.89 -9.69
C ASP A 81 -1.52 -12.43 -10.73
N ARG A 82 -2.81 -12.40 -10.37
CA ARG A 82 -3.87 -11.84 -11.22
C ARG A 82 -3.76 -10.31 -11.36
N ASP A 83 -3.48 -9.60 -10.28
CA ASP A 83 -3.33 -8.14 -10.29
C ASP A 83 -2.12 -7.70 -11.11
N THR A 84 -0.98 -8.39 -10.95
CA THR A 84 0.23 -8.12 -11.74
C THR A 84 0.04 -8.47 -13.22
N LYS A 85 -0.62 -9.59 -13.55
CA LYS A 85 -0.92 -9.97 -14.93
C LYS A 85 -1.91 -9.02 -15.60
N SER A 86 -2.94 -8.57 -14.88
CA SER A 86 -3.94 -7.62 -15.40
C SER A 86 -3.40 -6.20 -15.56
N GLY A 87 -2.47 -5.78 -14.69
CA GLY A 87 -1.73 -4.54 -14.86
C GLY A 87 -0.87 -4.51 -16.14
N LEU A 88 -0.30 -5.67 -16.52
CA LEU A 88 0.50 -5.79 -17.74
C LEU A 88 -0.34 -5.81 -19.02
N SER A 89 -1.54 -6.41 -18.98
CA SER A 89 -2.41 -6.51 -20.16
C SER A 89 -3.14 -5.21 -20.51
N ARG A 90 -3.39 -4.32 -19.54
CA ARG A 90 -3.97 -2.99 -19.82
C ARG A 90 -3.05 -2.07 -20.61
N MET A 91 -1.72 -2.21 -20.49
CA MET A 91 -0.76 -1.40 -21.25
C MET A 91 -0.71 -1.76 -22.75
N GLY A 92 -1.21 -2.95 -23.12
CA GLY A 92 -1.22 -3.43 -24.51
C GLY A 92 -2.53 -3.17 -25.27
N SER A 93 -3.59 -2.67 -24.61
CA SER A 93 -4.93 -2.56 -25.20
C SER A 93 -5.58 -1.18 -25.03
N SER A 94 -4.81 -0.11 -24.87
CA SER A 94 -5.32 1.25 -25.03
C SER A 94 -5.25 1.65 -26.51
N LYS A 95 -6.17 1.10 -27.32
CA LYS A 95 -6.56 1.77 -28.57
C LYS A 95 -7.60 2.82 -28.18
N VAL A 96 -7.16 4.06 -28.29
CA VAL A 96 -7.86 5.35 -28.14
C VAL A 96 -9.36 5.32 -28.41
N GLU A 97 -10.13 5.84 -27.46
CA GLU A 97 -11.44 6.49 -27.64
C GLU A 97 -11.52 7.60 -26.56
N PRO A 98 -11.54 8.90 -26.92
CA PRO A 98 -11.60 9.99 -25.96
C PRO A 98 -13.03 10.55 -25.87
N GLU A 99 -13.73 10.29 -24.78
CA GLU A 99 -15.01 10.96 -24.50
C GLU A 99 -14.93 11.79 -23.20
N ALA A 100 -14.98 13.11 -23.43
CA ALA A 100 -15.35 14.25 -22.58
C ALA A 100 -14.83 14.35 -21.11
N PRO A 101 -14.10 15.42 -20.74
CA PRO A 101 -13.87 15.77 -19.34
C PRO A 101 -15.10 16.44 -18.73
N ALA A 102 -15.71 15.81 -17.72
CA ALA A 102 -16.71 16.42 -16.86
C ALA A 102 -16.06 17.54 -16.02
N ASN A 103 -16.51 18.76 -16.28
CA ASN A 103 -16.20 19.98 -15.54
C ASN A 103 -16.82 19.88 -14.14
N ILE A 104 -15.99 19.82 -13.08
CA ILE A 104 -16.47 20.01 -11.70
C ILE A 104 -15.61 21.08 -11.04
N THR A 105 -16.07 22.32 -11.17
CA THR A 105 -15.59 23.49 -10.44
C THR A 105 -16.20 23.44 -9.03
N ILE A 106 -15.36 23.38 -7.98
CA ILE A 106 -15.78 23.67 -6.61
C ILE A 106 -14.99 24.90 -6.16
N GLU A 107 -15.65 26.04 -6.20
CA GLU A 107 -15.16 27.26 -5.58
C GLU A 107 -15.34 27.16 -4.06
N ARG A 108 -14.26 27.35 -3.29
CA ARG A 108 -14.35 27.64 -1.86
C ARG A 108 -13.54 28.89 -1.55
N THR A 109 -14.27 29.99 -1.47
CA THR A 109 -13.81 31.26 -0.91
C THR A 109 -13.47 31.08 0.57
N THR A 110 -12.31 31.57 1.00
CA THR A 110 -12.13 32.07 2.38
C THR A 110 -11.11 33.20 2.38
N ALA A 111 -11.46 34.21 3.17
CA ALA A 111 -10.92 35.55 3.20
C ALA A 111 -9.53 35.64 3.84
N GLU A 112 -8.88 36.76 3.52
CA GLU A 112 -7.60 37.26 4.00
C GLU A 112 -7.48 37.28 5.54
N SER A 113 -6.28 36.99 6.03
CA SER A 113 -5.73 37.74 7.16
C SER A 113 -4.24 37.99 6.94
N THR A 114 -3.89 39.24 7.08
CA THR A 114 -2.61 39.86 6.82
C THR A 114 -1.72 39.83 8.06
N VAL A 115 -0.40 39.86 7.80
CA VAL A 115 0.72 40.27 8.67
C VAL A 115 1.13 39.36 9.85
N SER A 116 2.24 38.64 9.69
CA SER A 116 3.58 39.07 10.15
C SER A 116 4.48 37.91 10.59
N ASN A 117 5.74 38.03 10.17
CA ASN A 117 6.96 37.45 10.75
C ASN A 117 7.36 35.98 10.48
N ILE A 118 8.43 35.89 9.68
CA ILE A 118 9.55 34.93 9.73
C ILE A 118 9.14 33.45 9.55
N LYS A 119 8.96 33.03 8.30
CA LYS A 119 8.72 31.64 7.94
C LYS A 119 10.06 30.91 7.70
N SER A 120 10.39 30.02 8.63
CA SER A 120 11.25 28.87 8.37
C SER A 120 10.72 28.12 7.14
N GLY A 121 11.60 27.70 6.23
CA GLY A 121 11.25 27.02 4.97
C GLY A 121 10.65 25.62 5.14
N TYR A 122 10.44 25.20 6.39
CA TYR A 122 9.62 24.03 6.72
C TYR A 122 8.22 24.53 7.02
N ASN A 123 7.25 24.15 6.18
CA ASN A 123 5.85 24.22 6.59
C ASN A 123 5.72 23.32 7.82
N ASN A 124 5.54 23.90 9.00
CA ASN A 124 4.97 23.17 10.12
C ASN A 124 3.61 22.68 9.64
N VAL A 125 3.54 21.40 9.33
CA VAL A 125 2.26 20.71 9.18
C VAL A 125 1.69 20.71 10.59
N ASP A 126 0.71 21.59 10.83
CA ASP A 126 -0.10 21.54 12.03
C ASP A 126 -0.78 20.17 12.05
N TYR A 127 -0.18 19.22 12.76
CA TYR A 127 -0.81 17.94 13.07
C TYR A 127 -1.93 18.21 14.08
N SER A 128 -3.08 18.64 13.59
CA SER A 128 -4.32 18.45 14.32
C SER A 128 -4.61 16.95 14.30
N PHE A 129 -4.23 16.26 15.38
CA PHE A 129 -4.48 14.84 15.57
C PHE A 129 -6.00 14.58 15.52
N SER A 130 -6.49 14.20 14.34
CA SER A 130 -7.89 13.86 14.10
C SER A 130 -8.04 12.34 14.08
N GLY A 131 -7.74 11.71 15.20
CA GLY A 131 -8.15 10.33 15.49
C GLY A 131 -7.40 9.23 14.72
N SER A 132 -7.80 8.00 15.02
CA SER A 132 -7.16 6.71 14.72
C SER A 132 -6.93 6.38 13.24
N SER A 133 -7.33 7.24 12.31
CA SER A 133 -7.18 7.03 10.86
C SER A 133 -5.85 7.55 10.31
N ASP A 134 -5.11 8.38 11.06
CA ASP A 134 -3.81 8.91 10.60
C ASP A 134 -2.65 7.92 10.73
N MET A 135 -2.82 6.80 11.45
CA MET A 135 -1.76 5.78 11.62
C MET A 135 -1.57 4.88 10.38
N THR A 136 -2.50 4.89 9.43
CA THR A 136 -2.45 4.06 8.21
C THR A 136 -2.31 4.87 6.92
N SER A 137 -2.20 6.20 7.03
CA SER A 137 -2.01 7.08 5.88
C SER A 137 -0.64 6.82 5.23
N GLN A 138 -0.64 6.39 3.97
CA GLN A 138 0.60 6.28 3.18
C GLN A 138 1.15 7.69 2.94
N PRO A 139 2.46 7.94 3.17
CA PRO A 139 3.05 9.22 2.84
C PRO A 139 2.93 9.44 1.33
N THR A 140 2.32 10.56 0.94
CA THR A 140 2.23 10.96 -0.46
C THR A 140 3.61 11.39 -0.95
N LEU A 141 4.23 10.55 -1.76
CA LEU A 141 5.34 10.95 -2.61
C LEU A 141 4.75 11.92 -3.65
N VAL A 142 5.04 13.21 -3.49
CA VAL A 142 5.25 14.24 -4.53
C VAL A 142 4.89 15.57 -3.88
N ASP A 143 5.89 16.20 -3.28
CA ASP A 143 6.11 17.61 -3.54
C ASP A 143 7.61 17.74 -3.79
N LEU A 144 7.99 17.98 -5.04
CA LEU A 144 9.38 18.33 -5.33
C LEU A 144 9.67 19.58 -4.50
N PRO A 145 10.77 19.64 -3.73
CA PRO A 145 11.13 20.89 -3.07
C PRO A 145 11.19 21.96 -4.16
N GLY A 146 10.61 23.14 -3.89
CA GLY A 146 10.47 24.25 -4.86
C GLY A 146 11.77 24.80 -5.48
N ASN A 147 12.87 24.07 -5.27
CA ASN A 147 14.23 24.36 -5.73
C ASN A 147 14.61 23.50 -6.95
N VAL A 148 13.75 22.57 -7.39
CA VAL A 148 13.97 21.78 -8.61
C VAL A 148 13.28 22.48 -9.79
N GLU A 149 13.71 23.69 -10.09
CA GLU A 149 13.41 24.31 -11.38
C GLU A 149 14.23 23.60 -12.47
N ARG A 150 13.60 23.29 -13.61
CA ARG A 150 14.34 22.82 -14.79
C ARG A 150 15.41 23.87 -15.11
N ALA A 151 16.68 23.47 -15.13
CA ALA A 151 17.78 24.38 -15.48
C ALA A 151 17.40 25.16 -16.74
N LYS A 152 17.30 26.49 -16.63
CA LYS A 152 17.14 27.35 -17.80
C LYS A 152 18.31 27.03 -18.72
N VAL A 153 17.97 26.65 -19.94
CA VAL A 153 18.91 26.47 -21.05
C VAL A 153 19.99 27.53 -20.93
N VAL A 154 21.25 27.11 -20.72
CA VAL A 154 22.39 28.01 -20.85
C VAL A 154 22.39 28.41 -22.32
N GLU A 155 21.96 29.62 -22.62
CA GLU A 155 22.07 30.17 -23.98
C GLU A 155 23.52 29.97 -24.44
N ARG A 156 23.67 29.39 -25.63
CA ARG A 156 25.00 29.14 -26.21
C ARG A 156 25.75 30.48 -26.23
N PRO A 157 26.92 30.59 -25.58
CA PRO A 157 27.65 31.85 -25.52
C PRO A 157 27.92 32.35 -26.93
N SER A 158 27.64 33.63 -27.17
CA SER A 158 27.70 34.29 -28.49
C SER A 158 29.08 34.22 -29.16
N PHE A 159 30.14 33.91 -28.39
CA PHE A 159 31.48 33.62 -28.94
C PHE A 159 31.55 32.34 -29.78
N LEU A 160 30.57 31.43 -29.65
CA LEU A 160 30.43 30.24 -30.49
C LEU A 160 29.57 30.49 -31.74
N GLU A 161 28.99 31.69 -31.90
CA GLU A 161 28.46 32.12 -33.18
C GLU A 161 29.64 32.54 -34.06
N GLY A 162 29.99 31.69 -35.03
CA GLY A 162 31.05 32.00 -35.99
C GLY A 162 30.77 33.29 -36.78
N PRO A 163 31.75 33.80 -37.54
CA PRO A 163 31.63 35.06 -38.27
C PRO A 163 30.39 35.06 -39.17
N LYS A 164 29.49 36.04 -38.95
CA LYS A 164 28.26 36.21 -39.74
C LYS A 164 28.65 36.55 -41.18
N HIS A 165 28.15 35.76 -42.14
CA HIS A 165 28.42 35.98 -43.55
C HIS A 165 27.86 37.32 -43.99
N LEU A 166 28.75 38.23 -44.41
CA LEU A 166 28.35 39.50 -45.01
C LEU A 166 27.67 39.22 -46.36
N THR A 167 26.36 39.47 -46.44
CA THR A 167 25.65 39.51 -47.71
C THR A 167 25.63 40.95 -48.23
N PRO A 168 25.86 41.16 -49.54
CA PRO A 168 25.87 42.50 -50.11
C PRO A 168 24.48 43.13 -50.02
N LYS A 169 24.41 44.39 -49.57
CA LYS A 169 23.17 45.17 -49.59
C LYS A 169 22.72 45.31 -51.05
N LYS A 170 21.51 44.84 -51.35
CA LYS A 170 20.86 45.12 -52.64
C LYS A 170 20.63 46.63 -52.73
N LYS A 171 21.10 47.22 -53.83
CA LYS A 171 20.86 48.62 -54.21
C LYS A 171 19.39 48.84 -54.50
#